data_AF-A0A857J0M3-F1
#
_entry.id   AF-A0A857J0M3-F1
#
_cell.length_a   1.000
_cell.length_b   1.000
_cell.length_c   1.000
_cell.angle_alpha   90.00
_cell.angle_beta   90.00
_cell.angle_gamma   90.00
#
_symmetry.space_group_name_H-M   'P 1'
#
loop_
_entity.id
_entity.type
_entity.pdbx_description
1 polymer ?
#
loop_
_entity_poly.entity_id
_entity_poly.type
_entity_poly.pdbx_seq_one_letter_code
_entity_poly.pdbx_strand_id
1 'polypeptide(L)' 'MTSDPTHLALAVERQQPGGYHWILLDGSLEPHEYVRLLEGDQSFSSYPEAFQAGLGALLKLAAHGEGVGQAPRAGFSAPV' A
#
# COMPACT_ATOMS: atom_id res chain seq x y z
N MET A 1 -19.33 -19.38 -1.12
CA MET A 1 -18.28 -18.54 -0.52
C MET A 1 -18.15 -17.34 -1.43
N THR A 2 -18.85 -16.26 -1.13
CA THR A 2 -18.72 -14.99 -1.82
C THR A 2 -17.38 -14.41 -1.39
N SER A 3 -16.42 -14.32 -2.31
CA SER A 3 -15.18 -13.59 -2.05
C SER A 3 -15.56 -12.15 -1.74
N ASP A 4 -15.26 -11.71 -0.51
CA ASP A 4 -15.42 -10.30 -0.16
C ASP A 4 -14.60 -9.45 -1.14
N PRO A 5 -15.15 -8.35 -1.68
CA PRO A 5 -14.42 -7.47 -2.56
C PRO A 5 -13.18 -6.92 -1.83
N THR A 6 -11.99 -7.28 -2.29
CA THR A 6 -10.72 -6.69 -1.83
C THR A 6 -10.70 -5.20 -2.17
N HIS A 7 -10.59 -4.33 -1.16
CA HIS A 7 -10.52 -2.89 -1.38
C HIS A 7 -9.07 -2.44 -1.35
N LEU A 8 -8.46 -2.29 -2.53
CA LEU A 8 -7.10 -1.79 -2.61
C LEU A 8 -7.09 -0.26 -2.64
N ALA A 9 -6.26 0.35 -1.77
CA ALA A 9 -6.01 1.78 -1.76
C ALA A 9 -4.51 2.07 -1.94
N LEU A 10 -4.21 3.20 -2.57
CA LEU A 10 -2.86 3.72 -2.73
C LEU A 10 -2.72 4.99 -1.90
N ALA A 11 -1.79 4.99 -0.96
CA ALA A 11 -1.36 6.16 -0.20
C ALA A 11 0.02 6.61 -0.67
N VAL A 12 0.28 7.90 -0.58
CA VAL A 12 1.62 8.49 -0.78
C VAL A 12 1.96 9.30 0.44
N GLU A 13 3.02 8.92 1.12
CA GLU A 13 3.46 9.53 2.37
C GLU A 13 4.82 10.21 2.19
N ARG A 14 5.03 11.33 2.87
CA ARG A 14 6.30 12.03 2.88
C ARG A 14 7.24 11.39 3.91
N GLN A 15 8.37 10.86 3.45
CA GLN A 15 9.45 10.37 4.30
C GLN A 15 10.37 11.52 4.70
N GLN A 16 10.78 11.54 5.97
CA GLN A 16 11.79 12.47 6.46
C GLN A 16 13.15 11.76 6.57
N PRO A 17 14.24 12.34 6.02
CA PRO A 17 14.30 13.62 5.31
C PRO A 17 14.00 13.52 3.79
N GLY A 18 13.05 14.33 3.31
CA GLY A 18 13.02 14.87 1.94
C GLY A 18 12.38 14.03 0.82
N GLY A 19 11.79 12.86 1.11
CA GLY A 19 11.27 11.97 0.08
C GLY A 19 9.76 11.78 0.12
N TYR A 20 9.21 11.17 -0.93
CA TYR A 20 7.88 10.59 -0.95
C TYR A 20 8.01 9.09 -1.20
N HIS A 21 7.18 8.30 -0.56
CA HIS A 21 7.06 6.88 -0.87
C HIS A 21 5.59 6.53 -0.99
N TRP A 22 5.31 5.47 -1.74
CA TRP A 22 3.95 4.98 -1.91
C TRP A 22 3.73 3.73 -1.06
N ILE A 23 2.47 3.53 -0.65
CA ILE A 23 2.03 2.41 0.16
C ILE A 23 0.73 1.88 -0.44
N LEU A 24 0.67 0.58 -0.68
CA LEU A 24 -0.56 -0.13 -1.02
C LEU A 24 -1.18 -0.68 0.25
N LEU A 25 -2.47 -0.44 0.40
CA LEU A 25 -3.28 -0.82 1.53
C LEU A 25 -4.38 -1.77 1.05
N ASP A 26 -4.62 -2.84 1.80
CA ASP A 26 -5.83 -3.66 1.68
C ASP A 26 -6.82 -3.23 2.75
N GLY A 27 -7.99 -2.78 2.31
CA GLY A 27 -9.11 -2.46 3.16
C GLY A 27 -10.06 -3.65 3.26
N SER A 28 -10.35 -4.06 4.48
CA SER A 28 -11.61 -4.78 4.75
C SER A 28 -12.74 -3.78 4.90
N LEU A 29 -13.91 -4.11 4.37
CA LEU A 29 -15.12 -3.31 4.58
C LEU A 29 -15.62 -3.42 6.02
N GLU A 30 -15.40 -4.57 6.67
CA GLU A 30 -15.76 -4.81 8.07
C GLU A 30 -14.73 -5.71 8.76
N PRO A 31 -14.05 -5.24 9.83
CA PRO A 31 -13.91 -3.83 10.22
C PRO A 31 -13.17 -3.02 9.13
N HIS A 32 -13.38 -1.69 9.11
CA HIS A 32 -12.65 -0.74 8.25
C HIS A 32 -11.17 -0.65 8.64
N GLU A 33 -10.47 -1.76 8.48
CA GLU A 33 -9.06 -1.90 8.75
C GLU A 33 -8.32 -1.90 7.43
N TYR A 34 -7.38 -0.95 7.31
CA TYR A 34 -6.43 -0.92 6.23
C TYR A 34 -5.14 -1.57 6.71
N VAL A 35 -4.77 -2.70 6.10
CA VAL A 35 -3.47 -3.34 6.34
C VAL A 35 -2.50 -2.98 5.23
N ARG A 36 -1.27 -2.63 5.58
CA ARG A 36 -0.20 -2.38 4.60
C ARG A 36 0.12 -3.69 3.88
N LEU A 37 -0.09 -3.71 2.56
CA LEU A 37 0.26 -4.84 1.71
C LEU A 37 1.69 -4.73 1.22
N LEU A 38 2.05 -3.55 0.72
CA LEU A 38 3.30 -3.34 0.02
C LEU A 38 3.68 -1.87 0.10
N GLU A 39 4.96 -1.58 0.21
CA GLU A 39 5.48 -0.22 0.19
C GLU A 39 6.61 -0.13 -0.83
N GLY A 40 6.78 1.06 -1.40
CA GLY A 40 7.92 1.34 -2.25
C GLY A 40 9.18 1.54 -1.40
N ASP A 41 10.16 0.66 -1.56
CA ASP A 41 11.50 0.81 -0.95
C ASP A 41 12.25 2.06 -1.44
N GLN A 42 11.84 2.64 -2.57
CA GLN A 42 12.45 3.83 -3.15
C GLN A 42 11.77 5.11 -2.65
N SER A 43 12.56 6.02 -2.10
CA SER A 43 12.14 7.40 -1.87
C SER A 43 12.21 8.20 -3.17
N PHE A 44 11.09 8.79 -3.57
CA PHE A 44 10.96 9.66 -4.73
C PHE A 44 11.13 11.12 -4.34
N SER A 45 11.63 11.93 -5.28
CA SER A 45 11.87 13.36 -5.09
C SER A 45 10.57 14.18 -5.07
N SER A 46 9.50 13.65 -5.64
CA SER A 46 8.23 14.35 -5.81
C SER A 46 7.02 13.43 -5.61
N TYR A 47 5.91 14.03 -5.17
CA TYR A 47 4.64 13.32 -5.00
C TYR A 47 4.13 12.67 -6.29
N PRO A 48 4.14 13.34 -7.47
CA PRO A 48 3.65 12.73 -8.71
C PRO A 48 4.44 11.49 -9.12
N GLU A 49 5.76 11.47 -8.92
CA GLU A 49 6.60 10.31 -9.20
C GLU A 49 6.25 9.12 -8.31
N ALA A 50 6.14 9.35 -6.99
CA ALA A 50 5.72 8.32 -6.04
C ALA A 50 4.32 7.78 -6.36
N PHE A 51 3.39 8.67 -6.70
CA PHE A 51 2.03 8.28 -7.07
C PHE A 51 1.99 7.43 -8.34
N GLN A 52 2.71 7.83 -9.40
CA GLN A 52 2.77 7.05 -10.64
C GLN A 52 3.40 5.68 -10.43
N ALA A 53 4.47 5.61 -9.63
CA ALA A 53 5.12 4.34 -9.29
C ALA A 53 4.17 3.41 -8.51
N GLY A 54 3.49 3.95 -7.49
CA GLY A 54 2.50 3.20 -6.70
C GLY A 54 1.27 2.77 -7.51
N LEU A 55 0.79 3.62 -8.43
CA LEU A 55 -0.29 3.27 -9.35
C LEU A 55 0.11 2.12 -10.28
N GLY A 56 1.34 2.14 -10.78
CA GLY A 56 1.90 1.03 -11.56
C GLY A 56 1.96 -0.28 -10.77
N ALA A 57 2.31 -0.22 -9.48
CA ALA A 57 2.27 -1.38 -8.60
C ALA A 57 0.85 -1.88 -8.36
N LEU A 58 -0.10 -0.98 -8.08
CA LEU A 58 -1.52 -1.32 -7.91
C LEU A 58 -2.10 -2.00 -9.16
N LEU A 59 -1.83 -1.47 -10.34
CA LEU A 59 -2.31 -2.02 -11.61
C LEU A 59 -1.72 -3.40 -11.90
N LYS A 60 -0.44 -3.65 -11.57
CA LYS A 60 0.18 -4.97 -11.70
C LYS A 60 -0.49 -5.99 -10.78
N LEU A 61 -0.81 -5.58 -9.55
CA LEU A 61 -1.47 -6.41 -8.54
C LEU A 61 -2.89 -6.77 -8.99
N ALA A 62 -3.64 -5.79 -9.52
CA ALA A 62 -4.96 -6.02 -10.12
C ALA A 62 -4.90 -6.92 -11.37
N ALA A 63 -3.86 -6.80 -12.20
CA ALA A 63 -3.69 -7.59 -13.42
C ALA A 63 -3.25 -9.03 -13.17
N HIS A 64 -2.56 -9.33 -12.06
CA HIS A 64 -2.08 -10.68 -11.76
C HIS A 64 -3.06 -11.54 -10.96
N GLY A 65 -4.09 -10.98 -10.32
CA GLY A 65 -5.07 -11.77 -9.56
C GLY A 65 -4.50 -12.58 -8.38
N GLU A 66 -3.20 -12.48 -8.13
CA GLU A 66 -2.54 -13.12 -7.00
C GLU A 66 -2.71 -12.20 -5.78
N GLY A 67 -3.62 -12.58 -4.90
CA GLY A 67 -3.71 -12.04 -3.56
C GLY A 67 -2.34 -12.11 -2.91
N VAL A 68 -1.86 -10.97 -2.40
CA VAL A 68 -0.52 -10.86 -1.82
C VAL A 68 -0.48 -11.73 -0.56
N GLY A 69 0.19 -12.87 -0.68
CA GLY A 69 0.66 -13.61 0.47
C GLY A 69 1.57 -12.71 1.30
N GLN A 70 1.04 -12.27 2.43
CA GLN A 70 1.77 -12.12 3.68
C GLN A 70 3.05 -11.25 3.59
N ALA A 71 2.87 -9.93 3.48
CA ALA A 71 3.92 -9.04 3.96
C ALA A 71 4.17 -9.35 5.45
N PRO A 72 5.43 -9.50 5.90
CA PRO A 72 5.72 -9.70 7.31
C PRO A 72 5.11 -8.51 8.06
N ARG A 73 4.35 -8.81 9.12
CA ARG A 73 3.91 -7.83 10.12
C ARG A 73 5.16 -7.19 10.73
N ALA A 74 5.78 -6.24 10.03
CA ALA A 74 6.77 -5.35 10.59
C ALA A 74 5.99 -4.47 11.57
N GLY A 75 6.11 -4.83 12.85
CA GLY A 75 5.35 -4.27 13.94
C GLY A 75 5.44 -2.75 13.93
N PHE A 76 4.31 -2.10 13.70
CA PHE A 76 4.15 -0.70 14.06
C PHE A 76 3.64 -0.67 15.51
N SER A 77 4.52 -0.34 16.44
CA SER A 77 4.12 0.25 17.71
C SER A 77 3.55 1.63 17.40
N ALA A 78 2.26 1.82 17.65
CA ALA A 78 1.67 3.16 17.71
C ALA A 78 2.29 3.93 18.89
N PRO A 79 2.67 5.21 18.74
CA PRO A 79 3.05 6.03 19.88
C PRO A 79 1.81 6.34 20.75
N VAL A 80 2.01 6.25 22.08
CA VAL A 80 1.08 6.64 23.16
C VAL A 80 0.83 8.15 23.18
#